data_AF-A0A1B6GGP9-F1
#
_entry.id   AF-A0A1B6GGP9-F1
#
_cell.length_a   1.000
_cell.length_b   1.000
_cell.length_c   1.000
_cell.angle_alpha   90.00
_cell.angle_beta   90.00
_cell.angle_gamma   90.00
#
_symmetry.space_group_name_H-M   'P 1'
#
loop_
_entity.id
_entity.type
_entity.pdbx_description
1 polymer ?
#
loop_
_entity_poly.entity_id
_entity_poly.type
_entity_poly.pdbx_seq_one_letter_code
_entity_poly.pdbx_strand_id
1 'polypeptide(L)'
;ASCEKICNLFVSVLGFMDLDNEELKLKTANLVAYYPSDFADPEALFEETLHMKNVFVTVFQSEKDPLKLLNSIYEKNLQPIFLNLCTAIRLFCTIPVTVLTAERSFSR
;
A
#
# COMPACT_ATOMS: atom_id res chain seq x y z
N ALA A 1 3.29 -16.23 -6.22
CA ALA A 1 3.75 -15.96 -4.84
C ALA A 1 2.62 -16.36 -3.88
N SER A 2 2.92 -16.93 -2.71
CA SER A 2 1.87 -17.15 -1.70
C SER A 2 1.21 -15.81 -1.35
N CYS A 3 -0.10 -15.80 -1.10
CA CYS A 3 -0.86 -14.60 -0.71
C CYS A 3 -0.15 -13.81 0.40
N GLU A 4 0.38 -14.52 1.38
CA GLU A 4 1.12 -13.97 2.52
C GLU A 4 2.35 -13.14 2.08
N LYS A 5 3.07 -13.58 1.04
CA LYS A 5 4.24 -12.85 0.53
C LYS A 5 3.85 -11.51 -0.09
N ILE A 6 2.69 -11.46 -0.76
CA ILE A 6 2.19 -10.23 -1.38
C ILE A 6 1.70 -9.28 -0.30
N CYS A 7 0.93 -9.76 0.68
CA CYS A 7 0.50 -8.94 1.82
C CYS A 7 1.70 -8.38 2.59
N ASN A 8 2.73 -9.20 2.83
CA ASN A 8 3.96 -8.75 3.51
C ASN A 8 4.78 -7.76 2.70
N LEU A 9 4.73 -7.82 1.37
CA LEU A 9 5.41 -6.88 0.49
C LEU A 9 4.71 -5.50 0.49
N PHE A 10 3.38 -5.48 0.54
CA PHE A 10 2.57 -4.25 0.55
C PHE A 10 2.20 -3.76 1.96
N VAL A 11 2.71 -4.38 3.03
CA VAL A 11 2.37 -4.01 4.41
C VAL A 11 2.71 -2.55 4.73
N SER A 12 3.76 -2.00 4.11
CA SER A 12 4.10 -0.57 4.22
C SER A 12 3.02 0.35 3.66
N VAL A 13 2.12 -0.12 2.81
CA VAL A 13 1.10 0.71 2.14
C VAL A 13 -0.31 0.39 2.63
N LEU A 14 -0.54 -0.85 3.08
CA LEU A 14 -1.84 -1.31 3.57
C LEU A 14 -1.96 -1.33 5.10
N GLY A 15 -0.83 -1.42 5.79
CA GLY A 15 -0.73 -1.55 7.25
C GLY A 15 0.20 -0.51 7.88
N PHE A 16 0.46 0.63 7.21
CA PHE A 16 1.39 1.66 7.70
C PHE A 16 1.05 2.21 9.09
N MET A 17 -0.20 2.11 9.54
CA MET A 17 -0.59 2.55 10.88
C MET A 17 0.07 1.70 11.98
N ASP A 18 0.31 0.42 11.71
CA ASP A 18 0.81 -0.57 12.68
C ASP A 18 2.35 -0.65 12.74
N LEU A 19 3.04 0.00 11.80
CA LEU A 19 4.51 -0.02 11.71
C LEU A 19 5.13 1.20 12.40
N ASP A 20 6.26 1.04 13.09
CA ASP A 20 7.05 2.21 13.48
C ASP A 20 7.80 2.83 12.28
N ASN A 21 8.49 3.95 12.49
CA ASN A 21 9.15 4.67 11.40
C ASN A 21 10.33 3.88 10.80
N GLU A 22 11.06 3.09 11.60
CA GLU A 22 12.19 2.28 11.12
C GLU A 22 11.67 1.11 10.28
N GLU A 23 10.64 0.44 10.77
CA GLU A 23 9.94 -0.62 10.04
C GLU A 23 9.32 -0.10 8.75
N LEU A 24 8.68 1.06 8.79
CA LEU A 24 8.08 1.69 7.62
C LEU A 24 9.13 1.98 6.55
N LYS A 25 10.28 2.53 6.95
CA LYS A 25 11.40 2.82 6.05
C LYS A 25 11.97 1.55 5.42
N LEU A 26 12.17 0.50 6.22
CA LEU A 26 12.65 -0.79 5.71
C LEU A 26 11.66 -1.42 4.73
N LYS A 27 10.37 -1.43 5.05
CA LYS A 27 9.33 -2.08 4.23
C LYS A 27 9.03 -1.32 2.94
N THR A 28 9.07 0.00 2.94
CA THR A 28 8.96 0.82 1.72
C THR A 28 10.16 0.60 0.80
N ALA A 29 11.40 0.58 1.34
CA ALA A 29 12.59 0.25 0.56
C ALA A 29 12.51 -1.14 -0.09
N ASN A 30 11.99 -2.14 0.63
CA ASN A 30 11.78 -3.49 0.09
C ASN A 30 10.76 -3.51 -1.07
N LEU A 31 9.66 -2.75 -0.95
CA LEU A 31 8.65 -2.66 -2.02
C LEU A 31 9.23 -1.99 -3.27
N VAL A 32 9.97 -0.90 -3.11
CA VAL A 32 10.63 -0.20 -4.22
C VAL A 32 11.66 -1.09 -4.90
N ALA A 33 12.48 -1.82 -4.13
CA ALA A 33 13.45 -2.76 -4.69
C ALA A 33 12.78 -3.92 -5.47
N TYR A 34 11.54 -4.28 -5.11
CA TYR A 34 10.78 -5.33 -5.81
C TYR A 34 10.17 -4.84 -7.13
N TYR A 35 9.80 -3.55 -7.20
CA TYR A 35 9.20 -2.91 -8.39
C TYR A 35 10.06 -1.74 -8.91
N PRO A 36 11.31 -2.00 -9.37
CA PRO A 36 12.23 -0.93 -9.79
C PRO A 36 11.81 -0.24 -11.09
N SER A 37 10.84 -0.78 -11.83
CA SER A 37 10.26 -0.13 -13.03
C SER A 37 9.15 0.87 -12.68
N ASP A 38 8.53 0.73 -11.52
CA ASP A 38 7.42 1.57 -11.06
C ASP A 38 7.89 2.65 -10.07
N PHE A 39 8.96 2.38 -9.33
CA PHE A 39 9.51 3.27 -8.31
C PHE A 39 10.97 3.59 -8.60
N ALA A 40 11.30 4.88 -8.61
CA ALA A 40 12.66 5.36 -8.85
C ALA A 40 13.45 5.64 -7.56
N ASP A 41 12.75 6.03 -6.48
CA ASP A 41 13.39 6.46 -5.22
C ASP A 41 12.65 5.85 -4.01
N PRO A 42 13.33 5.05 -3.17
CA PRO A 42 12.75 4.50 -1.95
C PRO A 42 12.39 5.55 -0.90
N GLU A 43 13.08 6.70 -0.88
CA GLU A 43 12.79 7.77 0.08
C GLU A 43 11.45 8.45 -0.25
N ALA A 44 11.13 8.60 -1.54
CA ALA A 44 9.86 9.21 -1.97
C ALA A 44 8.64 8.43 -1.47
N LEU A 45 8.63 7.10 -1.60
CA LEU A 45 7.53 6.29 -1.08
C LEU A 45 7.46 6.34 0.45
N PHE A 46 8.60 6.33 1.13
CA PHE A 46 8.66 6.44 2.59
C PHE A 46 8.02 7.74 3.09
N GLU A 47 8.44 8.89 2.54
CA GLU A 47 7.93 10.20 2.93
C GLU A 47 6.43 10.36 2.67
N GLU A 48 5.95 9.90 1.50
CA GLU A 48 4.51 9.91 1.20
C GLU A 48 3.70 9.05 2.18
N THR A 49 4.24 7.88 2.53
CA THR A 49 3.58 6.95 3.46
C THR A 49 3.59 7.49 4.88
N LEU A 50 4.69 8.13 5.32
CA LEU A 50 4.77 8.80 6.61
C LEU A 50 3.80 9.99 6.68
N HIS A 51 3.70 10.77 5.59
CA HIS A 51 2.73 11.84 5.49
C HIS A 51 1.29 11.30 5.56
N MET A 52 1.00 10.22 4.83
CA MET A 52 -0.29 9.54 4.88
C MET A 52 -0.61 9.10 6.32
N LYS A 53 0.32 8.43 7.01
CA LYS A 53 0.16 7.99 8.41
C LYS A 53 -0.28 9.14 9.33
N ASN A 54 0.31 10.32 9.16
CA ASN A 54 0.01 11.50 9.98
C ASN A 54 -1.38 12.09 9.72
N VAL A 55 -1.89 11.99 8.48
CA VAL A 55 -3.18 12.57 8.08
C VAL A 55 -4.30 11.53 7.96
N PHE A 56 -4.00 10.25 8.13
CA PHE A 56 -4.90 9.15 7.80
C PHE A 56 -6.23 9.21 8.56
N VAL A 57 -6.18 9.39 9.88
CA VAL A 57 -7.39 9.44 10.71
C VAL A 57 -8.21 10.70 10.42
N THR A 58 -7.55 11.85 10.25
CA THR A 58 -8.20 13.15 10.13
C THR A 58 -8.79 13.39 8.75
N VAL A 59 -8.10 12.97 7.69
CA VAL A 59 -8.48 13.24 6.29
C VAL A 59 -9.28 12.08 5.68
N PHE A 60 -8.96 10.83 6.05
CA PHE A 60 -9.48 9.62 5.41
C PHE A 60 -10.35 8.77 6.33
N GLN A 61 -10.62 9.22 7.56
CA GLN A 61 -11.52 8.53 8.51
C GLN A 61 -11.15 7.06 8.76
N SER A 62 -9.86 6.73 8.63
CA SER A 62 -9.33 5.37 8.77
C SER A 62 -9.88 4.35 7.76
N GLU A 63 -10.16 4.75 6.51
CA GLU A 63 -10.55 3.83 5.43
C GLU A 63 -9.45 2.79 5.16
N LYS A 64 -9.76 1.51 5.43
CA LYS A 64 -8.81 0.39 5.34
C LYS A 64 -8.90 -0.37 4.03
N ASP A 65 -9.97 -0.20 3.26
CA ASP A 65 -10.09 -0.83 1.95
C ASP A 65 -9.16 -0.11 0.96
N PRO A 66 -8.21 -0.81 0.30
CA PRO A 66 -7.21 -0.16 -0.53
C PRO A 66 -7.82 0.60 -1.71
N LEU A 67 -8.89 0.05 -2.31
CA LEU A 67 -9.55 0.67 -3.45
C LEU A 67 -10.33 1.92 -3.02
N LYS A 68 -11.02 1.87 -1.88
CA LYS A 68 -11.70 3.04 -1.33
C LYS A 68 -10.72 4.13 -0.88
N LEU A 69 -9.60 3.76 -0.28
CA LEU A 69 -8.54 4.71 0.08
C LEU A 69 -7.99 5.40 -1.17
N LEU A 70 -7.69 4.63 -2.22
CA LEU A 70 -7.26 5.18 -3.52
C LEU A 70 -8.30 6.17 -4.06
N ASN A 71 -9.57 5.77 -4.12
CA ASN A 71 -10.64 6.64 -4.61
C ASN A 71 -10.75 7.93 -3.77
N SER A 72 -10.63 7.82 -2.45
CA SER A 72 -10.68 8.98 -1.56
C SER A 72 -9.54 9.97 -1.79
N ILE A 73 -8.32 9.47 -2.08
CA ILE A 73 -7.17 10.32 -2.46
C ILE A 73 -7.50 11.12 -3.73
N TYR A 74 -8.12 10.48 -4.73
CA TYR A 74 -8.52 11.13 -5.98
C TYR A 74 -9.68 12.12 -5.80
N GLU A 75 -10.71 11.77 -5.05
CA GLU A 75 -11.85 12.65 -4.75
C GLU A 75 -11.41 13.94 -4.04
N LYS A 76 -10.35 13.85 -3.22
CA LYS A 76 -9.76 14.98 -2.50
C LYS A 76 -8.68 15.72 -3.30
N ASN A 77 -8.38 15.31 -4.53
CA ASN A 77 -7.29 15.85 -5.37
C ASN A 77 -5.90 15.79 -4.71
N LEU A 78 -5.66 14.79 -3.86
CA LEU A 78 -4.39 14.61 -3.15
C LEU A 78 -3.41 13.71 -3.90
N GLN A 79 -3.77 13.24 -5.10
CA GLN A 79 -2.88 12.39 -5.90
C GLN A 79 -1.49 12.99 -6.21
N PRO A 80 -1.30 14.33 -6.37
CA PRO A 80 0.03 14.87 -6.62
C PRO A 80 0.97 14.74 -5.41
N ILE A 81 0.40 14.61 -4.21
CA ILE A 81 1.14 14.48 -2.95
C ILE A 81 1.47 13.00 -2.69
N PHE A 82 0.58 12.09 -3.07
CA PHE A 82 0.68 10.66 -2.78
C PHE A 82 0.89 9.83 -4.06
N LEU A 83 1.75 10.28 -4.97
CA LEU A 83 1.91 9.66 -6.29
C LEU A 83 2.41 8.21 -6.18
N ASN A 84 3.52 8.00 -5.45
CA ASN A 84 4.10 6.67 -5.27
C ASN A 84 3.18 5.77 -4.45
N LEU A 85 2.53 6.31 -3.42
CA LEU A 85 1.55 5.58 -2.63
C LEU A 85 0.36 5.13 -3.49
N CYS A 86 -0.17 6.01 -4.35
CA CYS A 86 -1.23 5.67 -5.30
C CYS A 86 -0.79 4.57 -6.27
N THR A 87 0.45 4.65 -6.79
CA THR A 87 1.03 3.60 -7.63
C THR A 87 1.10 2.27 -6.91
N ALA A 88 1.59 2.24 -5.67
CA ALA A 88 1.65 1.01 -4.88
C ALA A 88 0.27 0.41 -4.60
N ILE A 89 -0.72 1.23 -4.24
CA ILE A 89 -2.10 0.75 -4.03
C ILE A 89 -2.68 0.16 -5.33
N ARG A 90 -2.44 0.81 -6.49
CA ARG A 90 -2.85 0.27 -7.78
C ARG A 90 -2.20 -1.06 -8.10
N LEU A 91 -0.88 -1.17 -7.91
CA LEU A 91 -0.16 -2.42 -8.11
C LEU A 91 -0.84 -3.53 -7.31
N PHE A 92 -1.10 -3.30 -6.02
CA PHE A 92 -1.82 -4.25 -5.18
C PHE A 92 -3.21 -4.62 -5.73
N CYS A 93 -4.04 -3.63 -6.10
CA CYS A 93 -5.38 -3.86 -6.64
C CYS A 93 -5.40 -4.60 -7.99
N THR A 94 -4.31 -4.56 -8.75
CA THR A 94 -4.20 -5.23 -10.06
C THR A 94 -3.64 -6.64 -9.99
N ILE A 95 -3.15 -7.08 -8.82
CA ILE A 95 -2.70 -8.45 -8.63
C ILE A 95 -3.93 -9.37 -8.73
N PRO A 96 -3.96 -10.33 -9.66
CA PRO A 96 -5.13 -11.19 -9.85
C PRO A 96 -5.47 -11.93 -8.55
N VAL A 97 -6.74 -11.82 -8.14
CA VAL A 97 -7.34 -12.40 -6.93
C VAL A 97 -7.37 -13.95 -6.97
N THR A 98 -6.71 -14.60 -7.93
CA THR A 98 -6.71 -16.07 -8.08
C THR A 98 -5.95 -16.80 -6.98
N VAL A 99 -5.16 -16.11 -6.15
CA VAL A 99 -4.46 -16.72 -4.99
C VAL A 99 -5.20 -16.46 -3.67
N LEU A 100 -6.14 -15.51 -3.62
CA LEU A 100 -6.84 -15.11 -2.39
C LEU A 100 -8.16 -15.89 -2.16
N THR A 101 -8.80 -16.36 -3.23
CA THR A 101 -10.07 -17.14 -3.14
C THR A 101 -9.86 -18.66 -3.13
N ALA A 102 -8.64 -19.13 -3.44
CA ALA A 102 -8.36 -20.57 -3.55
C ALA A 102 -8.34 -21.30 -2.20
N GLU A 103 -8.16 -20.60 -1.07
CA GLU A 103 -8.15 -21.23 0.26
C GLU A 103 -9.50 -21.17 0.99
N ARG A 104 -10.50 -20.40 0.49
CA ARG A 104 -11.85 -20.36 1.08
C ARG A 104 -12.87 -21.25 0.38
N SER A 105 -12.45 -22.03 -0.62
CA SER A 105 -13.37 -22.82 -1.46
C SER A 105 -13.02 -24.31 -1.53
N PHE A 106 -12.24 -24.86 -0.60
CA PHE A 106 -12.10 -26.31 -0.47
C PHE A 106 -12.02 -26.74 1.01
N SER A 107 -13.19 -26.90 1.61
CA SER A 107 -13.49 -28.11 2.39
C SER A 107 -15.00 -28.34 2.37
N ARG A 108 -15.37 -29.43 1.68
CA ARG A 108 -16.60 -30.20 1.90
C ARG A 108 -16.56 -30.85 3.28
#